data_AF-A0A7K1CIV9-F1
#
_entry.id   AF-A0A7K1CIV9-F1
#
_cell.length_a   1.000
_cell.length_b   1.000
_cell.length_c   1.000
_cell.angle_alpha   90.00
_cell.angle_beta   90.00
_cell.angle_gamma   90.00
#
_symmetry.space_group_name_H-M   'P 1'
#
loop_
_entity.id
_entity.type
_entity.pdbx_description
1 polymer ?
#
loop_
_entity_poly.entity_id
_entity_poly.type
_entity_poly.pdbx_seq_one_letter_code
_entity_poly.pdbx_strand_id
1 'polypeptide(L)'
;EITCVDVYTQDGQLIFEARKGSGPKATGAVKPKAVAKAKAKAAVKPKAVAKPKVITKPRVVSKPKMKVAPKKKAPVAVSATSLSDRISKSLPTAGISYQPNFQPLINVPVYFWNDVPASFRSKVDLIGESIDVVMRPSFTWSFGDGTFTTTTDPGGPHPTGKITHIYSNPGTYPVILITTWGGSFTHNSIERAITGQIKKSSALSITVVAAPTRFMN
;
A
#
# COMPACT_ATOMS: atom_id res chain seq x y z
N GLU A 1 -22.29 17.56 -14.99
CA GLU A 1 -22.18 16.27 -14.27
C GLU A 1 -20.99 16.36 -13.32
N ILE A 2 -20.91 15.54 -12.28
CA ILE A 2 -19.72 15.48 -11.40
C ILE A 2 -19.01 14.17 -11.71
N THR A 3 -17.76 14.24 -12.16
CA THR A 3 -16.87 13.09 -12.28
C THR A 3 -15.91 13.10 -11.10
N CYS A 4 -15.98 12.07 -10.25
CA CYS A 4 -15.03 11.88 -9.16
C CYS A 4 -13.87 11.02 -9.66
N VAL A 5 -12.63 11.49 -9.46
CA VAL A 5 -11.40 10.81 -9.88
C VAL A 5 -10.45 10.69 -8.69
N ASP A 6 -10.18 9.45 -8.33
CA ASP A 6 -9.31 9.04 -7.23
C ASP A 6 -8.11 8.23 -7.76
N VAL A 7 -6.91 8.52 -7.27
CA VAL A 7 -5.68 7.74 -7.59
C VAL A 7 -5.00 7.35 -6.28
N TYR A 8 -4.81 6.05 -6.09
CA TYR A 8 -4.28 5.47 -4.85
C TYR A 8 -3.40 4.25 -5.12
N THR A 9 -2.63 3.84 -4.11
CA THR A 9 -1.78 2.65 -4.20
C THR A 9 -2.48 1.43 -3.62
N GLN A 10 -2.53 0.32 -4.36
CA GLN A 10 -3.00 -0.99 -3.86
C GLN A 10 -2.12 -2.10 -4.42
N ASP A 11 -1.78 -3.11 -3.61
CA ASP A 11 -1.05 -4.33 -4.03
C ASP A 11 0.25 -4.07 -4.83
N GLY A 12 0.94 -2.97 -4.50
CA GLY A 12 2.17 -2.55 -5.18
C GLY A 12 1.95 -2.01 -6.60
N GLN A 13 0.74 -1.60 -6.94
CA GLN A 13 0.33 -0.97 -8.20
C GLN A 13 -0.35 0.38 -7.94
N LEU A 14 -0.31 1.26 -8.93
CA LEU A 14 -1.18 2.43 -8.99
C LEU A 14 -2.57 1.98 -9.41
N ILE A 15 -3.59 2.40 -8.67
CA ILE A 15 -5.00 2.24 -9.02
C ILE A 15 -5.57 3.61 -9.40
N PHE A 16 -6.25 3.64 -10.53
CA PHE A 16 -7.01 4.77 -11.02
C PHE A 16 -8.48 4.40 -10.96
N GLU A 17 -9.31 5.23 -10.33
CA GLU A 17 -10.75 5.00 -10.21
C GLU A 17 -11.51 6.27 -10.62
N ALA A 18 -12.41 6.13 -11.59
CA ALA A 18 -13.28 7.21 -12.04
C ALA A 18 -14.74 6.82 -11.89
N ARG A 19 -15.58 7.76 -11.43
CA ARG A 19 -17.01 7.56 -11.21
C ARG A 19 -17.79 8.75 -11.75
N LYS A 20 -18.71 8.50 -12.69
CA LYS A 20 -19.51 9.51 -13.39
C LYS A 20 -21.00 9.20 -13.28
N GLY A 21 -21.76 10.16 -12.77
CA GLY A 21 -23.22 10.10 -12.68
C GLY A 21 -23.78 10.86 -11.49
N SER A 22 -25.11 11.03 -11.46
CA SER A 22 -25.83 11.52 -10.28
C SER A 22 -25.95 10.40 -9.22
N GLY A 23 -24.82 10.06 -8.60
CA GLY A 23 -24.81 9.16 -7.44
C GLY A 23 -25.78 9.65 -6.35
N PRO A 24 -26.39 8.76 -5.56
CA PRO A 24 -27.33 9.16 -4.52
C PRO A 24 -26.67 10.16 -3.57
N LYS A 25 -27.34 11.31 -3.39
CA LYS A 25 -26.91 12.40 -2.50
C LYS A 25 -26.47 11.80 -1.16
N ALA A 26 -25.22 12.05 -0.77
CA ALA A 26 -24.59 11.43 0.39
C ALA A 26 -25.53 11.42 1.61
N THR A 27 -26.04 10.24 1.95
CA THR A 27 -26.82 10.06 3.17
C THR A 27 -25.90 10.29 4.36
N GLY A 28 -26.36 11.12 5.29
CA GLY A 28 -25.50 11.75 6.29
C GLY A 28 -24.66 10.78 7.12
N ALA A 29 -23.51 11.27 7.57
CA ALA A 29 -22.50 10.53 8.32
C ALA A 29 -23.09 9.59 9.38
N VAL A 30 -22.79 8.30 9.27
CA VAL A 30 -23.06 7.33 10.35
C VAL A 30 -22.16 7.69 11.53
N LYS A 31 -22.76 8.34 12.53
CA LYS A 31 -22.09 8.71 13.78
C LYS A 31 -21.53 7.44 14.46
N PRO A 32 -20.22 7.36 14.75
CA PRO A 32 -19.65 6.16 15.37
C PRO A 32 -20.33 5.85 16.71
N LYS A 33 -20.83 4.63 16.88
CA LYS A 33 -21.19 4.11 18.22
C LYS A 33 -19.89 3.97 19.03
N ALA A 34 -19.86 4.59 20.20
CA ALA A 34 -18.72 4.47 21.11
C ALA A 34 -18.52 2.99 21.52
N VAL A 35 -17.34 2.45 21.23
CA VAL A 35 -16.93 1.12 21.70
C VAL A 35 -16.52 1.22 23.17
N ALA A 36 -17.18 0.49 24.04
CA ALA A 36 -16.85 0.45 25.46
C ALA A 36 -15.47 -0.18 25.67
N LYS A 37 -14.60 0.46 26.47
CA LYS A 37 -13.26 -0.04 26.81
C LYS A 37 -13.36 -1.33 27.63
N ALA A 38 -12.61 -2.36 27.23
CA ALA A 38 -12.35 -3.52 28.07
C ALA A 38 -11.35 -3.18 29.20
N LYS A 39 -11.59 -3.72 30.40
CA LYS A 39 -10.62 -3.86 31.50
C LYS A 39 -10.70 -5.29 32.06
N ALA A 40 -9.63 -5.79 32.65
CA ALA A 40 -9.35 -7.23 32.71
C ALA A 40 -9.18 -7.82 34.13
N LYS A 41 -9.54 -9.12 34.28
CA LYS A 41 -9.16 -10.12 35.34
C LYS A 41 -9.61 -9.79 36.80
N ALA A 42 -10.07 -10.70 37.68
CA ALA A 42 -9.68 -12.10 37.92
C ALA A 42 -10.67 -12.91 38.84
N ALA A 43 -10.65 -14.25 38.70
CA ALA A 43 -10.76 -15.35 39.70
C ALA A 43 -11.91 -15.51 40.76
N VAL A 44 -12.47 -16.76 40.83
CA VAL A 44 -12.83 -17.55 42.07
C VAL A 44 -14.10 -17.12 42.86
N LYS A 45 -15.00 -17.96 43.46
CA LYS A 45 -15.26 -19.44 43.60
C LYS A 45 -16.83 -19.72 43.69
N PRO A 46 -17.45 -20.84 44.17
CA PRO A 46 -18.79 -21.28 43.70
C PRO A 46 -19.90 -21.59 44.76
N LYS A 47 -21.07 -22.09 44.27
CA LYS A 47 -22.35 -22.50 44.94
C LYS A 47 -23.34 -21.34 45.18
N ALA A 48 -24.68 -21.52 45.17
CA ALA A 48 -25.48 -22.72 45.49
C ALA A 48 -26.69 -23.00 44.56
N VAL A 49 -27.51 -23.99 44.95
CA VAL A 49 -28.52 -24.71 44.15
C VAL A 49 -29.95 -24.29 44.48
N ALA A 50 -30.83 -24.16 43.46
CA ALA A 50 -32.28 -24.40 43.58
C ALA A 50 -32.94 -24.72 42.21
N LYS A 51 -33.82 -25.72 42.20
CA LYS A 51 -34.80 -26.06 41.13
C LYS A 51 -36.22 -25.99 41.76
N PRO A 52 -37.32 -26.40 41.10
CA PRO A 52 -37.96 -25.87 39.88
C PRO A 52 -39.48 -25.58 40.12
N LYS A 53 -40.22 -25.03 39.13
CA LYS A 53 -41.70 -25.11 38.87
C LYS A 53 -42.14 -23.90 37.99
N VAL A 54 -43.21 -23.91 37.19
CA VAL A 54 -44.03 -24.99 36.58
C VAL A 54 -44.72 -24.46 35.29
N ILE A 55 -45.26 -25.39 34.50
CA ILE A 55 -46.12 -25.25 33.30
C ILE A 55 -47.21 -24.14 33.44
N THR A 56 -47.46 -23.31 32.41
CA THR A 56 -48.70 -23.42 31.58
C THR A 56 -48.68 -22.55 30.31
N LYS A 57 -49.08 -23.16 29.18
CA LYS A 57 -49.87 -22.54 28.08
C LYS A 57 -51.35 -22.84 28.40
N PRO A 58 -52.39 -22.06 27.97
CA PRO A 58 -52.63 -21.76 26.55
C PRO A 58 -53.40 -20.44 26.22
N ARG A 59 -53.53 -20.14 24.92
CA ARG A 59 -54.82 -20.04 24.17
C ARG A 59 -54.74 -19.10 22.96
N VAL A 60 -55.29 -19.55 21.84
CA VAL A 60 -55.48 -18.78 20.59
C VAL A 60 -56.79 -18.00 20.66
N VAL A 61 -56.80 -16.72 20.23
CA VAL A 61 -58.01 -15.94 19.96
C VAL A 61 -57.85 -15.15 18.64
N SER A 62 -58.99 -14.80 18.03
CA SER A 62 -59.22 -14.54 16.60
C SER A 62 -58.94 -13.13 16.06
N LYS A 63 -58.82 -13.06 14.72
CA LYS A 63 -58.65 -11.85 13.87
C LYS A 63 -59.87 -10.89 13.92
N PRO A 64 -59.69 -9.64 13.46
CA PRO A 64 -60.53 -9.14 12.34
C PRO A 64 -59.71 -8.65 11.11
N LYS A 65 -60.36 -8.59 9.94
CA LYS A 65 -59.78 -8.14 8.66
C LYS A 65 -59.64 -6.60 8.59
N MET A 66 -58.49 -6.10 8.12
CA MET A 66 -58.37 -4.72 7.62
C MET A 66 -58.63 -4.66 6.10
N LYS A 67 -59.23 -3.55 5.65
CA LYS A 67 -59.66 -3.32 4.26
C LYS A 67 -58.46 -3.08 3.32
N VAL A 68 -58.58 -3.55 2.07
CA VAL A 68 -57.61 -3.28 1.01
C VAL A 68 -57.83 -1.87 0.46
N ALA A 69 -56.81 -1.03 0.50
CA ALA A 69 -56.77 0.26 -0.20
C ALA A 69 -55.91 0.15 -1.48
N PRO A 70 -56.25 0.87 -2.57
CA PRO A 70 -55.61 0.66 -3.88
C PRO A 70 -54.16 1.13 -3.91
N LYS A 71 -53.26 0.26 -4.39
CA LYS A 71 -51.85 0.62 -4.63
C LYS A 71 -51.75 1.66 -5.73
N LYS A 72 -51.42 2.91 -5.38
CA LYS A 72 -50.83 3.85 -6.35
C LYS A 72 -49.52 3.23 -6.85
N LYS A 73 -49.40 3.02 -8.16
CA LYS A 73 -48.11 2.64 -8.77
C LYS A 73 -47.13 3.79 -8.52
N ALA A 74 -46.03 3.50 -7.81
CA ALA A 74 -44.93 4.46 -7.73
C ALA A 74 -44.38 4.71 -9.15
N PRO A 75 -43.91 5.94 -9.47
CA PRO A 75 -43.22 6.16 -10.72
C PRO A 75 -42.01 5.22 -10.79
N VAL A 76 -41.78 4.63 -11.96
CA VAL A 76 -40.57 3.84 -12.22
C VAL A 76 -39.39 4.77 -11.97
N ALA A 77 -38.55 4.43 -10.99
CA ALA A 77 -37.28 5.12 -10.81
C ALA A 77 -36.46 4.91 -12.08
N VAL A 78 -36.25 5.98 -12.85
CA VAL A 78 -35.25 5.98 -13.93
C VAL A 78 -33.93 5.60 -13.29
N SER A 79 -33.42 4.43 -13.65
CA SER A 79 -32.12 3.95 -13.22
C SER A 79 -31.08 4.99 -13.60
N ALA A 80 -30.50 5.67 -12.61
CA ALA A 80 -29.41 6.59 -12.86
C ALA A 80 -28.24 5.78 -13.45
N THR A 81 -27.88 6.08 -14.70
CA THR A 81 -26.74 5.44 -15.37
C THR A 81 -25.46 5.90 -14.67
N SER A 82 -24.99 5.10 -13.72
CA SER A 82 -23.71 5.31 -13.04
C SER A 82 -22.63 4.55 -13.80
N LEU A 83 -21.67 5.28 -14.36
CA LEU A 83 -20.46 4.71 -14.96
C LEU A 83 -19.34 4.72 -13.92
N SER A 84 -18.69 3.56 -13.74
CA SER A 84 -17.53 3.39 -12.88
C SER A 84 -16.47 2.61 -13.65
N ASP A 85 -15.22 3.07 -13.62
CA ASP A 85 -14.12 2.43 -14.32
C ASP A 85 -12.87 2.42 -13.41
N ARG A 86 -12.07 1.35 -13.53
CA ARG A 86 -10.91 1.07 -12.67
C ARG A 86 -9.79 0.42 -13.47
N ILE A 87 -8.65 1.11 -13.52
CA ILE A 87 -7.42 0.64 -14.18
C ILE A 87 -6.31 0.51 -13.14
N SER A 88 -5.44 -0.49 -13.30
CA SER A 88 -4.20 -0.58 -12.52
C SER A 88 -2.95 -0.47 -13.39
N LYS A 89 -1.85 0.06 -12.82
CA LYS A 89 -0.57 0.19 -13.52
C LYS A 89 0.61 -0.14 -12.60
N SER A 90 1.49 -1.01 -13.09
CA SER A 90 2.74 -1.36 -12.42
C SER A 90 3.79 -0.26 -12.55
N LEU A 91 4.63 -0.13 -11.52
CA LEU A 91 5.82 0.72 -11.54
C LEU A 91 7.08 -0.09 -11.86
N PRO A 92 8.14 0.56 -12.41
CA PRO A 92 9.42 -0.08 -12.63
C PRO A 92 10.00 -0.70 -11.35
N THR A 93 10.65 -1.86 -11.52
CA THR A 93 11.51 -2.51 -10.52
C THR A 93 12.86 -2.73 -11.20
N ALA A 94 13.95 -2.42 -10.50
CA ALA A 94 15.30 -2.36 -11.04
C ALA A 94 16.22 -3.37 -10.35
N GLY A 95 17.37 -3.66 -10.96
CA GLY A 95 18.42 -4.46 -10.35
C GLY A 95 19.21 -3.69 -9.29
N ILE A 96 20.01 -4.44 -8.53
CA ILE A 96 21.17 -3.90 -7.81
C ILE A 96 22.38 -4.20 -8.67
N SER A 97 23.24 -3.20 -8.88
CA SER A 97 24.57 -3.35 -9.46
C SER A 97 25.62 -2.85 -8.49
N TYR A 98 26.83 -3.40 -8.57
CA TYR A 98 27.95 -3.01 -7.73
C TYR A 98 29.30 -3.08 -8.46
N GLN A 99 30.31 -2.41 -7.89
CA GLN A 99 31.70 -2.43 -8.33
C GLN A 99 32.61 -2.51 -7.09
N PRO A 100 33.71 -3.29 -7.08
CA PRO A 100 34.35 -3.98 -8.20
C PRO A 100 33.57 -5.15 -8.82
N ASN A 101 33.85 -5.46 -10.08
CA ASN A 101 33.28 -6.61 -10.82
C ASN A 101 33.93 -7.95 -10.43
N PHE A 102 34.72 -7.96 -9.35
CA PHE A 102 35.38 -9.10 -8.74
C PHE A 102 35.05 -9.11 -7.24
N GLN A 103 35.41 -10.17 -6.52
CA GLN A 103 35.15 -10.31 -5.08
C GLN A 103 35.67 -9.07 -4.31
N PRO A 104 34.79 -8.25 -3.71
CA PRO A 104 35.25 -7.06 -3.01
C PRO A 104 36.14 -7.42 -1.81
N LEU A 105 37.09 -6.54 -1.51
CA LEU A 105 37.97 -6.70 -0.35
C LEU A 105 37.40 -5.98 0.88
N ILE A 106 37.66 -6.52 2.06
CA ILE A 106 37.45 -5.78 3.30
C ILE A 106 38.23 -4.46 3.30
N ASN A 107 37.70 -3.45 3.99
CA ASN A 107 38.28 -2.10 4.10
C ASN A 107 38.46 -1.34 2.77
N VAL A 108 37.87 -1.82 1.67
CA VAL A 108 37.84 -1.15 0.36
C VAL A 108 36.39 -0.72 0.03
N PRO A 109 36.15 0.49 -0.49
CA PRO A 109 34.81 0.94 -0.83
C PRO A 109 34.22 0.15 -2.01
N VAL A 110 33.03 -0.42 -1.78
CA VAL A 110 32.17 -1.02 -2.80
C VAL A 110 31.17 0.03 -3.24
N TYR A 111 31.13 0.31 -4.53
CA TYR A 111 30.19 1.26 -5.13
C TYR A 111 28.92 0.53 -5.54
N PHE A 112 27.75 1.12 -5.29
CA PHE A 112 26.44 0.54 -5.60
C PHE A 112 25.59 1.49 -6.45
N TRP A 113 24.75 0.91 -7.31
CA TRP A 113 23.73 1.66 -8.05
C TRP A 113 22.55 0.80 -8.47
N ASN A 114 21.51 1.46 -8.97
CA ASN A 114 20.31 0.83 -9.51
C ASN A 114 19.82 1.55 -10.78
N ASP A 115 19.07 0.85 -11.61
CA ASP A 115 18.52 1.33 -12.88
C ASP A 115 17.07 1.85 -12.79
N VAL A 116 16.58 2.24 -11.60
CA VAL A 116 15.24 2.87 -11.49
C VAL A 116 15.27 4.26 -12.15
N PRO A 117 14.32 4.58 -13.04
CA PRO A 117 14.22 5.92 -13.61
C PRO A 117 13.84 6.97 -12.56
N ALA A 118 14.52 8.13 -12.58
CA ALA A 118 14.34 9.22 -11.62
C ALA A 118 12.91 9.80 -11.55
N SER A 119 12.08 9.55 -12.57
CA SER A 119 10.64 9.73 -12.46
C SER A 119 9.89 8.75 -13.36
N PHE A 120 8.74 8.28 -12.92
CA PHE A 120 7.77 7.56 -13.73
C PHE A 120 6.62 8.52 -14.06
N ARG A 121 6.25 8.61 -15.35
CA ARG A 121 5.12 9.41 -15.82
C ARG A 121 4.12 8.52 -16.55
N SER A 122 2.84 8.76 -16.34
CA SER A 122 1.78 8.06 -17.06
C SER A 122 0.58 8.97 -17.25
N LYS A 123 0.05 8.99 -18.48
CA LYS A 123 -1.30 9.47 -18.75
C LYS A 123 -2.27 8.29 -18.78
N VAL A 124 -3.47 8.47 -18.24
CA VAL A 124 -4.59 7.51 -18.31
C VAL A 124 -5.87 8.29 -18.58
N ASP A 125 -6.66 7.83 -19.54
CA ASP A 125 -7.96 8.41 -19.88
C ASP A 125 -9.07 7.48 -19.38
N LEU A 126 -10.00 7.99 -18.56
CA LEU A 126 -11.01 7.23 -17.83
C LEU A 126 -12.37 7.95 -17.89
N ILE A 127 -13.39 7.30 -18.48
CA ILE A 127 -14.75 7.85 -18.66
C ILE A 127 -14.76 9.26 -19.31
N GLY A 128 -13.77 9.56 -20.16
CA GLY A 128 -13.60 10.84 -20.84
C GLY A 128 -12.81 11.91 -20.07
N GLU A 129 -12.31 11.61 -18.87
CA GLU A 129 -11.39 12.47 -18.12
C GLU A 129 -9.93 12.04 -18.38
N SER A 130 -9.03 12.99 -18.63
CA SER A 130 -7.58 12.74 -18.67
C SER A 130 -6.95 12.89 -17.28
N ILE A 131 -6.08 11.95 -16.91
CA ILE A 131 -5.35 11.92 -15.65
C ILE A 131 -3.86 11.79 -15.94
N ASP A 132 -3.07 12.77 -15.54
CA ASP A 132 -1.61 12.75 -15.64
C ASP A 132 -0.99 12.43 -14.27
N VAL A 133 -0.13 11.41 -14.19
CA VAL A 133 0.56 10.97 -12.98
C VAL A 133 2.06 11.19 -13.10
N VAL A 134 2.67 11.71 -12.04
CA VAL A 134 4.12 11.79 -11.86
C VAL A 134 4.52 11.16 -10.52
N MET A 135 5.32 10.10 -10.57
CA MET A 135 5.94 9.49 -9.39
C MET A 135 7.45 9.63 -9.41
N ARG A 136 8.06 9.70 -8.23
CA ARG A 136 9.51 9.71 -8.02
C ARG A 136 9.90 8.64 -6.99
N PRO A 137 11.03 7.94 -7.19
CA PRO A 137 11.53 6.98 -6.23
C PRO A 137 12.34 7.66 -5.11
N SER A 138 12.38 7.02 -3.96
CA SER A 138 13.48 7.11 -3.00
C SER A 138 13.97 5.69 -2.68
N PHE A 139 15.22 5.59 -2.25
CA PHE A 139 15.95 4.34 -2.11
C PHE A 139 16.42 4.17 -0.68
N THR A 140 16.16 3.00 -0.08
CA THR A 140 16.80 2.56 1.15
C THR A 140 17.63 1.31 0.86
N TRP A 141 18.95 1.47 0.98
CA TRP A 141 19.94 0.40 0.90
C TRP A 141 20.12 -0.23 2.28
N SER A 142 20.20 -1.55 2.31
CA SER A 142 20.75 -2.37 3.39
C SER A 142 21.96 -3.11 2.83
N PHE A 143 23.11 -3.01 3.48
CA PHE A 143 24.34 -3.63 2.99
C PHE A 143 24.55 -5.06 3.51
N GLY A 144 23.59 -5.59 4.29
CA GLY A 144 23.60 -6.97 4.78
C GLY A 144 24.41 -7.23 6.05
N ASP A 145 25.16 -6.24 6.53
CA ASP A 145 25.95 -6.27 7.77
C ASP A 145 25.28 -5.51 8.95
N GLY A 146 24.04 -5.06 8.75
CA GLY A 146 23.28 -4.24 9.71
C GLY A 146 23.38 -2.73 9.47
N THR A 147 24.17 -2.29 8.48
CA THR A 147 24.22 -0.88 8.06
C THR A 147 23.23 -0.57 6.94
N PHE A 148 22.78 0.68 6.88
CA PHE A 148 21.76 1.15 5.95
C PHE A 148 22.09 2.56 5.44
N THR A 149 21.56 2.92 4.27
CA THR A 149 21.64 4.29 3.72
C THR A 149 20.36 4.62 2.97
N THR A 150 19.80 5.81 3.17
CA THR A 150 18.62 6.29 2.42
C THR A 150 18.99 7.49 1.56
N THR A 151 18.53 7.50 0.31
CA THR A 151 18.92 8.47 -0.73
C THR A 151 17.81 8.64 -1.77
N THR A 152 17.87 9.70 -2.58
CA THR A 152 17.12 9.84 -3.84
C THR A 152 18.02 9.73 -5.08
N ASP A 153 19.33 9.64 -4.88
CA ASP A 153 20.33 9.42 -5.92
C ASP A 153 20.38 7.91 -6.27
N PRO A 154 20.37 7.52 -7.55
CA PRO A 154 20.41 6.11 -7.95
C PRO A 154 21.77 5.45 -7.68
N GLY A 155 22.81 6.22 -7.35
CA GLY A 155 24.20 5.78 -7.26
C GLY A 155 24.92 5.85 -8.60
N GLY A 156 26.10 5.24 -8.66
CA GLY A 156 26.83 5.05 -9.90
C GLY A 156 28.09 4.20 -9.71
N PRO A 157 28.81 3.86 -10.80
CA PRO A 157 30.13 3.27 -10.71
C PRO A 157 31.18 4.27 -10.18
N HIS A 158 32.32 3.75 -9.74
CA HIS A 158 33.51 4.55 -9.46
C HIS A 158 33.98 5.30 -10.72
N PRO A 159 34.45 6.56 -10.63
CA PRO A 159 34.72 7.32 -9.40
C PRO A 159 33.58 8.22 -8.92
N THR A 160 32.52 8.41 -9.72
CA THR A 160 31.49 9.43 -9.46
C THR A 160 30.28 8.94 -8.66
N GLY A 161 30.16 7.62 -8.45
CA GLY A 161 29.09 7.02 -7.67
C GLY A 161 29.08 7.48 -6.20
N LYS A 162 27.91 7.86 -5.70
CA LYS A 162 27.74 8.45 -4.36
C LYS A 162 27.33 7.44 -3.28
N ILE A 163 26.95 6.23 -3.67
CA ILE A 163 26.54 5.17 -2.75
C ILE A 163 27.68 4.19 -2.64
N THR A 164 28.46 4.33 -1.56
CA THR A 164 29.62 3.49 -1.25
C THR A 164 29.44 2.86 0.11
N HIS A 165 29.85 1.61 0.27
CA HIS A 165 29.95 0.95 1.58
C HIS A 165 31.30 0.27 1.77
N ILE A 166 31.77 0.18 3.02
CA ILE A 166 33.03 -0.46 3.38
C ILE A 166 32.74 -1.57 4.38
N TYR A 167 33.03 -2.82 3.99
CA TYR A 167 32.87 -3.99 4.85
C TYR A 167 34.12 -4.24 5.68
N SER A 168 33.98 -4.40 6.99
CA SER A 168 35.11 -4.66 7.90
C SER A 168 35.51 -6.13 8.01
N ASN A 169 34.61 -7.05 7.67
CA ASN A 169 34.79 -8.50 7.84
C ASN A 169 34.55 -9.25 6.52
N PRO A 170 35.25 -10.37 6.27
CA PRO A 170 34.94 -11.24 5.14
C PRO A 170 33.63 -11.99 5.41
N GLY A 171 32.85 -12.23 4.36
CA GLY A 171 31.55 -12.90 4.47
C GLY A 171 30.70 -12.75 3.21
N THR A 172 29.55 -13.42 3.19
CA THR A 172 28.54 -13.24 2.15
C THR A 172 27.39 -12.40 2.71
N TYR A 173 27.12 -11.27 2.07
CA TYR A 173 26.18 -10.26 2.54
C TYR A 173 24.97 -10.14 1.59
N PRO A 174 23.73 -10.22 2.10
CA PRO A 174 22.53 -9.93 1.31
C PRO A 174 22.31 -8.42 1.24
N VAL A 175 22.70 -7.81 0.13
CA VAL A 175 22.40 -6.41 -0.16
C VAL A 175 20.94 -6.31 -0.60
N ILE A 176 20.16 -5.45 0.06
CA ILE A 176 18.74 -5.25 -0.21
C ILE A 176 18.50 -3.78 -0.55
N LEU A 177 17.79 -3.53 -1.64
CA LEU A 177 17.32 -2.22 -2.06
C LEU A 177 15.80 -2.16 -1.93
N ILE A 178 15.30 -1.22 -1.15
CA ILE A 178 13.88 -0.88 -1.08
C ILE A 178 13.65 0.43 -1.83
N THR A 179 12.98 0.35 -2.97
CA THR A 179 12.51 1.51 -3.73
C THR A 179 11.12 1.89 -3.26
N THR A 180 10.97 3.07 -2.65
CA THR A 180 9.69 3.64 -2.25
C THR A 180 9.26 4.69 -3.26
N TRP A 181 8.08 4.53 -3.86
CA TRP A 181 7.52 5.46 -4.82
C TRP A 181 6.46 6.35 -4.15
N GLY A 182 6.65 7.67 -4.29
CA GLY A 182 5.66 8.70 -3.94
C GLY A 182 5.40 9.61 -5.14
N GLY A 183 4.25 10.30 -5.17
CA GLY A 183 3.90 11.12 -6.32
C GLY A 183 2.56 11.83 -6.20
N SER A 184 2.23 12.52 -7.29
CA SER A 184 1.02 13.31 -7.46
C SER A 184 0.35 12.98 -8.79
N PHE A 185 -0.93 13.34 -8.89
CA PHE A 185 -1.72 13.25 -10.10
C PHE A 185 -2.45 14.57 -10.36
N THR A 186 -2.59 14.92 -11.62
CA THR A 186 -3.30 16.12 -12.07
C THR A 186 -4.56 15.71 -12.83
N HIS A 187 -5.67 16.32 -12.45
CA HIS A 187 -6.98 16.13 -13.08
C HIS A 187 -7.70 17.47 -13.12
N ASN A 188 -8.16 17.89 -14.32
CA ASN A 188 -8.75 19.21 -14.56
C ASN A 188 -7.92 20.37 -14.00
N SER A 189 -6.62 20.35 -14.29
CA SER A 189 -5.60 21.32 -13.85
C SER A 189 -5.39 21.43 -12.33
N ILE A 190 -5.99 20.53 -11.53
CA ILE A 190 -5.79 20.45 -10.08
C ILE A 190 -4.87 19.27 -9.76
N GLU A 191 -3.70 19.56 -9.22
CA GLU A 191 -2.76 18.55 -8.71
C GLU A 191 -3.20 18.05 -7.31
N ARG A 192 -3.13 16.74 -7.09
CA ARG A 192 -3.45 16.06 -5.83
C ARG A 192 -2.40 15.01 -5.52
N ALA A 193 -2.08 14.81 -4.24
CA ALA A 193 -1.18 13.74 -3.82
C ALA A 193 -1.82 12.36 -4.03
N ILE A 194 -1.04 11.38 -4.49
CA ILE A 194 -1.49 10.00 -4.59
C ILE A 194 -1.56 9.42 -3.17
N THR A 195 -2.67 8.77 -2.83
CA THR A 195 -2.84 8.21 -1.48
C THR A 195 -2.07 6.90 -1.33
N GLY A 196 -1.15 6.86 -0.36
CA GLY A 196 -0.34 5.69 -0.01
C GLY A 196 1.09 5.73 -0.57
N GLN A 197 1.76 4.59 -0.55
CA GLN A 197 3.13 4.42 -1.08
C GLN A 197 3.27 3.03 -1.70
N ILE A 198 3.99 2.94 -2.82
CA ILE A 198 4.36 1.65 -3.42
C ILE A 198 5.82 1.36 -3.05
N LYS A 199 6.05 0.23 -2.39
CA LYS A 199 7.41 -0.27 -2.14
C LYS A 199 7.71 -1.44 -3.07
N LYS A 200 8.89 -1.42 -3.68
CA LYS A 200 9.49 -2.53 -4.44
C LYS A 200 10.79 -2.92 -3.77
N SER A 201 11.12 -4.20 -3.79
CA SER A 201 12.33 -4.73 -3.17
C SER A 201 13.15 -5.50 -4.19
N SER A 202 14.45 -5.22 -4.24
CA SER A 202 15.43 -5.98 -5.00
C SER A 202 16.51 -6.47 -4.04
N ALA A 203 17.12 -7.62 -4.33
CA ALA A 203 18.14 -8.22 -3.48
C ALA A 203 19.26 -8.83 -4.32
N LEU A 204 20.48 -8.78 -3.80
CA LEU A 204 21.69 -9.32 -4.41
C LEU A 204 22.63 -9.81 -3.31
N SER A 205 23.14 -11.04 -3.43
CA SER A 205 24.19 -11.53 -2.53
C SER A 205 25.57 -11.19 -3.10
N ILE A 206 26.43 -10.60 -2.28
CA ILE A 206 27.84 -10.37 -2.62
C ILE A 206 28.76 -11.09 -1.63
N THR A 207 29.93 -11.55 -2.07
CA THR A 207 30.93 -12.21 -1.21
C THR A 207 32.16 -11.33 -1.10
N VAL A 208 32.40 -10.82 0.11
CA VAL A 208 33.55 -9.99 0.48
C VAL A 208 34.63 -10.89 1.06
N VAL A 209 35.88 -10.70 0.63
CA VAL A 209 37.03 -11.52 1.03
C VAL A 209 38.09 -10.69 1.75
N ALA A 210 38.90 -11.35 2.58
CA ALA A 210 40.06 -10.71 3.20
C ALA A 210 41.15 -10.47 2.17
N ALA A 211 41.91 -9.37 2.32
CA ALA A 211 43.12 -9.18 1.52
C ALA A 211 44.17 -10.25 1.91
N PRO A 212 44.79 -10.96 0.94
CA PRO A 212 45.80 -11.97 1.24
C PRO A 212 47.10 -11.32 1.73
N THR A 213 47.29 -11.27 3.05
CA THR A 213 48.53 -10.76 3.66
C THR A 213 49.65 -11.78 3.51
N ARG A 214 50.39 -11.73 2.39
CA ARG A 214 51.73 -12.32 2.32
C ARG A 214 52.76 -11.28 2.71
N PHE A 215 53.21 -11.31 3.96
CA PHE A 215 54.53 -10.79 4.29
C PHE A 215 55.57 -11.72 3.66
N MET A 216 56.31 -11.20 2.69
CA MET A 216 57.59 -11.78 2.27
C MET A 216 58.68 -11.04 3.03
N ASN A 217 59.57 -11.81 3.66
CA ASN A 217 60.66 -11.35 4.52
C ASN A 217 62.01 -11.71 3.91
#